data_AF-A0A2T5C750-F1
#
_entry.id   AF-A0A2T5C750-F1
#
_cell.length_a   1.000
_cell.length_b   1.000
_cell.length_c   1.000
_cell.angle_alpha   90.00
_cell.angle_beta   90.00
_cell.angle_gamma   90.00
#
_symmetry.space_group_name_H-M   'P 1'
#
loop_
_entity.id
_entity.type
_entity.pdbx_description
1 polymer ?
#
loop_
_entity_poly.entity_id
_entity_poly.type
_entity_poly.pdbx_seq_one_letter_code
_entity_poly.pdbx_strand_id
1 'polypeptide(L)'
;AFTAPVLFNDHDTSYRGTDKEVYTNPGFTNYSVFSFWDTYRAVHPLFTIVQPERVDDMITSMLKIYQQQGKLPIWHLMGSETNCMVGYSAVPVVADAFFKGFTGFDHDLAYEAVLASSMLDEEGIQYLKQYGFIPADLEQESVSK
;
A
#
# COMPACT_ATOMS: atom_id res chain seq x y z
N ALA A 1 -12.45 -11.66 8.45
CA ALA A 1 -12.17 -10.68 7.38
C ALA A 1 -12.37 -9.24 7.85
N PHE A 2 -13.43 -8.92 8.62
CA PHE A 2 -13.83 -7.53 8.89
C PHE A 2 -13.21 -6.86 10.13
N THR A 3 -12.15 -7.42 10.70
CA THR A 3 -11.45 -6.86 11.87
C THR A 3 -10.25 -5.97 11.49
N ALA A 4 -9.82 -5.98 10.23
CA ALA A 4 -8.74 -5.17 9.67
C ALA A 4 -8.97 -4.95 8.16
N PRO A 5 -8.38 -3.91 7.52
CA PRO A 5 -7.67 -2.76 8.12
C PRO A 5 -8.54 -2.00 9.12
N VAL A 6 -7.91 -1.33 10.08
CA VAL A 6 -8.59 -0.63 11.19
C VAL A 6 -8.58 0.87 10.97
N LEU A 7 -9.64 1.55 11.42
CA LEU A 7 -9.68 3.01 11.51
C LEU A 7 -8.47 3.50 12.31
N PHE A 8 -7.76 4.50 11.77
CA PHE A 8 -6.57 5.08 12.37
C PHE A 8 -6.66 6.60 12.49
N ASN A 9 -7.88 7.15 12.44
CA ASN A 9 -8.16 8.51 12.88
C ASN A 9 -8.58 8.53 14.35
N ASP A 10 -8.28 9.64 15.02
CA ASP A 10 -8.87 10.00 16.30
C ASP A 10 -10.31 10.51 16.13
N HIS A 11 -11.02 10.69 17.24
CA HIS A 11 -12.40 11.21 17.25
C HIS A 11 -12.54 12.58 16.56
N ASP A 12 -11.49 13.39 16.59
CA ASP A 12 -11.45 14.70 15.91
C ASP A 12 -11.08 14.60 14.42
N THR A 13 -11.04 13.38 13.86
CA THR A 13 -10.65 13.02 12.49
C THR A 13 -9.16 13.14 12.17
N SER A 14 -8.33 13.62 13.09
CA SER A 14 -6.89 13.70 12.86
C SER A 14 -6.25 12.30 12.82
N TYR A 15 -5.09 12.17 12.17
CA TYR A 15 -4.28 10.95 12.23
C TYR A 15 -2.80 11.28 12.25
N ARG A 16 -1.99 10.33 12.74
CA ARG A 16 -0.53 10.41 12.68
C ARG A 16 0.01 9.76 11.41
N GLY A 17 0.66 10.53 10.56
CA GLY A 17 1.27 10.08 9.32
C GLY A 17 2.50 9.21 9.53
N THR A 18 2.96 8.58 8.45
CA THR A 18 4.17 7.73 8.49
C THR A 18 5.44 8.53 8.76
N ASP A 19 5.45 9.78 8.31
CA ASP A 19 6.43 10.83 8.60
C ASP A 19 6.42 11.32 10.06
N LYS A 20 5.50 10.80 10.87
CA LYS A 20 5.28 11.10 12.30
C LYS A 20 4.63 12.44 12.59
N GLU A 21 4.22 13.16 11.56
CA GLU A 21 3.44 14.39 11.68
C GLU A 21 1.95 14.11 11.92
N VAL A 22 1.24 15.09 12.48
CA VAL A 22 -0.21 14.99 12.74
C VAL A 22 -0.95 15.76 11.64
N TYR A 23 -1.85 15.06 10.96
CA TYR A 23 -2.69 15.62 9.90
C TYR A 23 -4.11 15.81 10.42
N THR A 24 -4.56 17.06 10.52
CA THR A 24 -5.90 17.42 10.99
C THR A 24 -6.87 17.58 9.83
N ASN A 25 -8.14 17.17 10.03
CA ASN A 25 -9.22 17.27 9.04
C ASN A 25 -8.83 16.81 7.62
N PRO A 26 -8.30 15.58 7.44
CA PRO A 26 -7.72 15.15 6.17
C PRO A 26 -8.75 14.95 5.06
N GLY A 27 -10.05 14.90 5.37
CA GLY A 27 -11.12 14.74 4.39
C GLY A 27 -11.36 13.30 3.92
N PHE A 28 -10.72 12.31 4.54
CA PHE A 28 -10.87 10.88 4.25
C PHE A 28 -10.69 10.05 5.52
N THR A 29 -11.14 8.80 5.50
CA THR A 29 -10.90 7.86 6.60
C THR A 29 -9.55 7.19 6.44
N ASN A 30 -8.62 7.45 7.36
CA ASN A 30 -7.33 6.81 7.34
C ASN A 30 -7.39 5.41 7.98
N TYR A 31 -6.84 4.42 7.29
CA TYR A 31 -6.72 3.04 7.75
C TYR A 31 -5.26 2.63 8.00
N SER A 32 -5.06 1.65 8.88
CA SER A 32 -3.77 0.98 9.11
C SER A 32 -3.94 -0.53 9.31
N VAL A 33 -2.84 -1.24 9.56
CA VAL A 33 -2.75 -2.72 9.61
C VAL A 33 -2.92 -3.32 8.21
N PHE A 34 -2.01 -2.94 7.32
CA PHE A 34 -1.98 -3.45 5.94
C PHE A 34 -0.98 -4.59 5.81
N SER A 35 -1.46 -5.83 5.85
CA SER A 35 -0.65 -7.05 5.66
C SER A 35 -0.64 -7.45 4.18
N PHE A 36 -0.02 -6.64 3.32
CA PHE A 36 -0.29 -6.75 1.87
C PHE A 36 0.16 -8.07 1.27
N TRP A 37 1.30 -8.63 1.69
CA TRP A 37 1.76 -9.93 1.17
C TRP A 37 0.70 -11.04 1.30
N ASP A 38 -0.18 -11.00 2.30
CA ASP A 38 -1.31 -11.92 2.41
C ASP A 38 -2.58 -11.38 1.73
N THR A 39 -2.93 -10.13 2.07
CA THR A 39 -4.30 -9.62 1.87
C THR A 39 -4.60 -9.19 0.44
N TYR A 40 -3.60 -8.94 -0.40
CA TYR A 40 -3.81 -8.66 -1.82
C TYR A 40 -4.46 -9.84 -2.56
N ARG A 41 -4.26 -11.06 -2.06
CA ARG A 41 -4.66 -12.31 -2.72
C ARG A 41 -6.16 -12.53 -2.72
N ALA A 42 -6.84 -12.11 -1.66
CA ALA A 42 -8.27 -12.41 -1.48
C ALA A 42 -9.02 -11.38 -0.63
N VAL A 43 -8.40 -10.80 0.40
CA VAL A 43 -9.11 -9.88 1.32
C VAL A 43 -9.44 -8.56 0.62
N HIS A 44 -8.49 -7.94 -0.07
CA HIS A 44 -8.76 -6.71 -0.83
C HIS A 44 -9.69 -6.96 -2.03
N PRO A 45 -9.51 -8.03 -2.85
CA PRO A 45 -10.50 -8.41 -3.84
C PRO A 45 -11.90 -8.61 -3.26
N LEU A 46 -12.03 -9.24 -2.08
CA LEU A 46 -13.32 -9.38 -1.40
C LEU A 46 -13.91 -8.03 -1.01
N PHE A 47 -13.11 -7.10 -0.49
CA PHE A 47 -13.60 -5.77 -0.10
C PHE A 47 -14.13 -4.95 -1.27
N THR A 48 -13.60 -5.13 -2.48
CA THR A 48 -14.19 -4.50 -3.68
C THR A 48 -15.63 -4.94 -3.96
N ILE A 49 -16.08 -6.05 -3.36
CA ILE A 49 -17.43 -6.61 -3.54
C ILE A 49 -18.30 -6.31 -2.32
N VAL A 50 -17.79 -6.55 -1.11
CA VAL A 50 -18.61 -6.55 0.12
C VAL A 50 -18.38 -5.36 1.04
N GLN A 51 -17.35 -4.54 0.79
CA GLN A 51 -17.10 -3.28 1.51
C GLN A 51 -16.65 -2.16 0.54
N PRO A 52 -17.35 -1.95 -0.59
CA PRO A 52 -16.94 -0.98 -1.61
C PRO A 52 -16.82 0.44 -1.04
N GLU A 53 -17.63 0.79 -0.04
CA GLU A 53 -17.63 2.11 0.61
C GLU A 53 -16.32 2.43 1.35
N ARG A 54 -15.49 1.43 1.64
CA ARG A 54 -14.21 1.61 2.33
C ARG A 54 -13.02 1.64 1.37
N VAL A 55 -13.19 1.18 0.13
CA VAL A 55 -12.08 0.96 -0.81
C VAL A 55 -11.37 2.26 -1.13
N ASP A 56 -12.11 3.31 -1.48
CA ASP A 56 -11.53 4.62 -1.82
C ASP A 56 -10.68 5.20 -0.69
N ASP A 57 -11.15 5.09 0.55
CA ASP A 57 -10.43 5.52 1.74
C ASP A 57 -9.18 4.66 2.01
N MET A 58 -9.26 3.34 1.84
CA MET A 58 -8.10 2.45 1.95
C MET A 58 -7.02 2.78 0.91
N ILE A 59 -7.41 3.01 -0.35
CA ILE A 59 -6.47 3.42 -1.40
C ILE A 59 -5.88 4.79 -1.05
N THR A 60 -6.71 5.74 -0.62
CA THR A 60 -6.24 7.08 -0.22
C THR A 60 -5.22 7.00 0.92
N SER A 61 -5.43 6.14 1.92
CA SER A 61 -4.41 5.87 2.96
C SER A 61 -3.09 5.39 2.38
N MET A 62 -3.12 4.47 1.41
CA MET A 62 -1.90 3.97 0.76
C MET A 62 -1.18 5.09 0.01
N LEU A 63 -1.91 5.97 -0.68
CA LEU A 63 -1.33 7.11 -1.39
C LEU A 63 -0.73 8.15 -0.43
N LYS A 64 -1.36 8.40 0.72
CA LYS A 64 -0.79 9.26 1.76
C LYS A 64 0.47 8.66 2.37
N ILE A 65 0.48 7.34 2.61
CA ILE A 65 1.71 6.64 3.04
C ILE A 65 2.81 6.83 1.99
N TYR A 66 2.52 6.64 0.70
CA TYR A 66 3.47 6.92 -0.39
C TYR A 66 4.04 8.34 -0.33
N GLN A 67 3.18 9.37 -0.23
CA GLN A 67 3.64 10.76 -0.14
C GLN A 67 4.53 11.02 1.09
N GLN A 68 4.29 10.30 2.19
CA GLN A 68 4.99 10.50 3.47
C GLN A 68 6.28 9.68 3.61
N GLN A 69 6.41 8.54 2.90
CA GLN A 69 7.57 7.64 3.03
C GLN A 69 8.32 7.39 1.71
N GLY A 70 7.80 7.85 0.58
CA GLY A 70 8.40 7.71 -0.76
C GLY A 70 8.04 6.42 -1.51
N LYS A 71 7.33 5.47 -0.89
CA LYS A 71 6.87 4.23 -1.54
C LYS A 71 5.54 3.76 -0.98
N LEU A 72 4.76 3.03 -1.79
CA LEU A 72 3.55 2.35 -1.33
C LEU A 72 3.88 1.38 -0.18
N PRO A 73 2.93 1.09 0.73
CA PRO A 73 3.21 0.31 1.91
C PRO A 73 3.48 -1.16 1.55
N ILE A 74 4.44 -1.78 2.24
CA ILE A 74 4.73 -3.22 2.13
C ILE A 74 3.96 -3.95 3.23
N TRP A 75 4.25 -3.58 4.48
CA TRP A 75 3.54 -4.09 5.64
C TRP A 75 3.45 -2.99 6.70
N HIS A 76 2.38 -2.21 6.61
CA HIS A 76 2.22 -0.99 7.41
C HIS A 76 1.46 -1.24 8.70
N LEU A 77 2.04 -0.77 9.80
CA LEU A 77 1.49 -0.93 11.15
C LEU A 77 1.57 0.38 11.93
N MET A 78 0.40 0.93 12.24
CA MET A 78 0.20 2.07 13.14
C MET A 78 1.10 3.26 12.79
N GLY A 79 1.03 3.70 11.53
CA GLY A 79 1.82 4.84 11.04
C GLY A 79 3.31 4.50 10.83
N SER A 80 3.68 3.23 10.66
CA SER A 80 5.08 2.83 10.44
C SER A 80 5.18 1.71 9.42
N GLU A 81 6.15 1.80 8.52
CA GLU A 81 6.56 0.68 7.67
C GLU A 81 7.41 -0.30 8.46
N THR A 82 7.14 -1.60 8.27
CA THR A 82 7.91 -2.67 8.91
C THR A 82 8.79 -3.41 7.90
N ASN A 83 8.53 -3.24 6.60
CA ASN A 83 9.15 -4.00 5.50
C ASN A 83 9.01 -5.52 5.68
N CYS A 84 7.95 -5.98 6.36
CA CYS A 84 7.72 -7.39 6.58
C CYS A 84 7.24 -8.08 5.29
N MET A 85 7.86 -9.22 4.97
CA MET A 85 7.64 -10.01 3.75
C MET A 85 8.14 -9.32 2.47
N VAL A 86 8.00 -10.03 1.34
CA VAL A 86 8.60 -9.65 0.05
C VAL A 86 7.63 -8.95 -0.91
N GLY A 87 8.20 -8.27 -1.89
CA GLY A 87 7.49 -7.66 -3.01
C GLY A 87 6.70 -6.41 -2.63
N TYR A 88 6.13 -5.75 -3.63
CA TYR A 88 5.39 -4.48 -3.49
C TYR A 88 3.88 -4.70 -3.67
N SER A 89 3.32 -5.57 -2.82
CA SER A 89 1.94 -6.11 -2.96
C SER A 89 0.81 -5.08 -2.76
N ALA A 90 1.13 -3.84 -2.39
CA ALA A 90 0.18 -2.72 -2.47
C ALA A 90 -0.20 -2.37 -3.92
N VAL A 91 0.71 -2.53 -4.88
CA VAL A 91 0.47 -2.22 -6.31
C VAL A 91 -0.75 -2.95 -6.87
N PRO A 92 -0.88 -4.29 -6.77
CA PRO A 92 -2.06 -4.99 -7.28
C PRO A 92 -3.37 -4.56 -6.59
N VAL A 93 -3.34 -4.12 -5.32
CA VAL A 93 -4.53 -3.61 -4.62
C VAL A 93 -4.99 -2.28 -5.22
N VAL A 94 -4.06 -1.34 -5.46
CA VAL A 94 -4.37 -0.05 -6.11
C VAL A 94 -4.87 -0.28 -7.53
N ALA A 95 -4.20 -1.14 -8.30
CA ALA A 95 -4.58 -1.46 -9.67
C ALA A 95 -5.97 -2.12 -9.73
N ASP A 96 -6.29 -3.05 -8.83
CA ASP A 96 -7.59 -3.71 -8.77
C ASP A 96 -8.73 -2.71 -8.52
N ALA A 97 -8.55 -1.78 -7.58
CA ALA A 97 -9.52 -0.71 -7.33
C ALA A 97 -9.70 0.20 -8.56
N PHE A 98 -8.61 0.61 -9.21
CA PHE A 98 -8.68 1.43 -10.42
C PHE A 98 -9.44 0.71 -11.56
N PHE A 99 -9.05 -0.52 -11.89
CA PHE A 99 -9.68 -1.26 -13.00
C PHE A 99 -11.13 -1.68 -12.72
N LYS A 100 -11.54 -1.77 -11.45
CA LYS A 100 -12.93 -2.00 -11.05
C LYS A 100 -13.79 -0.73 -11.01
N GLY A 101 -13.21 0.44 -11.30
CA GLY A 101 -13.95 1.69 -11.47
C GLY A 101 -14.22 2.47 -10.18
N PHE A 102 -13.42 2.26 -9.13
CA PHE A 102 -13.44 3.10 -7.94
C PHE A 102 -12.84 4.49 -8.26
N THR A 103 -13.52 5.57 -7.87
CA THR A 103 -13.19 6.95 -8.29
C THR A 103 -13.01 7.92 -7.13
N GLY A 104 -13.04 7.46 -5.87
CA GLY A 104 -12.91 8.32 -4.69
C GLY A 104 -11.48 8.63 -4.29
N PHE A 105 -10.49 8.24 -5.09
CA PHE A 105 -9.07 8.52 -4.88
C PHE A 105 -8.44 9.17 -6.12
N ASP A 106 -7.32 9.86 -5.92
CA ASP A 106 -6.57 10.52 -6.99
C ASP A 106 -5.90 9.49 -7.92
N HIS A 107 -6.41 9.35 -9.14
CA HIS A 107 -5.94 8.37 -10.12
C HIS A 107 -4.54 8.70 -10.68
N ASP A 108 -4.20 9.98 -10.82
CA ASP A 108 -2.89 10.40 -11.32
C ASP A 108 -1.83 10.10 -10.25
N LEU A 109 -2.12 10.44 -8.98
CA LEU A 109 -1.27 10.08 -7.86
C LEU A 109 -1.18 8.56 -7.66
N ALA A 110 -2.25 7.81 -7.91
CA ALA A 110 -2.24 6.36 -7.84
C ALA A 110 -1.29 5.74 -8.88
N TYR A 111 -1.32 6.23 -10.12
CA TYR A 111 -0.40 5.78 -11.16
C TYR A 111 1.04 6.16 -10.82
N GLU A 112 1.28 7.38 -10.36
CA GLU A 112 2.60 7.84 -9.91
C GLU A 112 3.15 6.92 -8.80
N ALA A 113 2.35 6.68 -7.75
CA ALA A 113 2.75 5.86 -6.62
C ALA A 113 3.07 4.41 -7.01
N VAL A 114 2.25 3.82 -7.90
CA VAL A 114 2.49 2.48 -8.45
C VAL A 114 3.79 2.44 -9.23
N LEU A 115 4.02 3.39 -10.13
CA LEU A 115 5.22 3.44 -10.96
C LEU A 115 6.47 3.65 -10.10
N ALA A 116 6.46 4.66 -9.22
CA ALA A 116 7.58 4.98 -8.35
C ALA A 116 7.98 3.78 -7.47
N SER A 117 7.00 3.14 -6.81
CA SER A 117 7.25 1.98 -5.94
C SER A 117 7.79 0.77 -6.70
N SER A 118 7.37 0.57 -7.95
CA SER A 118 7.82 -0.55 -8.79
C SER A 118 9.21 -0.34 -9.40
N MET A 119 9.72 0.90 -9.39
CA MET A 119 10.97 1.28 -10.06
C MET A 119 12.14 1.52 -9.10
N LEU A 120 11.94 1.38 -7.79
CA LEU A 120 12.99 1.50 -6.78
C LEU A 120 14.15 0.51 -7.01
N ASP A 121 15.31 0.83 -6.47
CA ASP A 121 16.48 -0.06 -6.43
C ASP A 121 16.60 -0.72 -5.04
N GLU A 122 15.50 -1.35 -4.60
CA GLU A 122 15.37 -2.00 -3.29
C GLU A 122 14.87 -3.44 -3.47
N GLU A 123 15.15 -4.32 -2.50
CA GLU A 123 14.63 -5.70 -2.43
C GLU A 123 14.82 -6.53 -3.72
N GLY A 124 15.91 -6.28 -4.45
CA GLY A 124 16.28 -7.02 -5.67
C GLY A 124 15.69 -6.47 -6.97
N ILE A 125 14.86 -5.41 -6.94
CA ILE A 125 14.29 -4.80 -8.16
C ILE A 125 15.38 -4.31 -9.12
N GLN A 126 16.50 -3.80 -8.60
CA GLN A 126 17.67 -3.42 -9.40
C GLN A 126 18.21 -4.59 -10.23
N TYR A 127 18.25 -5.80 -9.63
CA TYR A 127 18.70 -7.01 -10.29
C TYR A 127 17.66 -7.53 -11.28
N LEU A 128 16.37 -7.43 -10.94
CA LEU A 128 15.28 -7.74 -11.87
C LEU A 128 15.36 -6.86 -13.13
N LYS A 129 15.60 -5.55 -12.98
CA LYS A 129 15.76 -4.61 -14.10
C LYS A 129 17.00 -4.92 -14.95
N GLN A 130 18.09 -5.33 -14.33
CA GLN A 130 19.37 -5.58 -15.01
C GLN A 130 19.44 -6.96 -15.68
N TYR A 131 18.99 -8.00 -14.98
CA TYR A 131 19.20 -9.40 -15.36
C TYR A 131 17.91 -10.12 -15.77
N GLY A 132 16.73 -9.54 -15.50
CA GLY A 132 15.43 -10.16 -15.73
C GLY A 132 15.01 -11.16 -14.64
N PHE A 133 15.82 -11.33 -13.60
CA PHE A 133 15.56 -12.14 -12.41
C PHE A 133 16.42 -11.64 -11.24
N ILE A 134 16.15 -12.12 -10.04
CA ILE A 134 16.94 -11.81 -8.84
C ILE A 134 17.91 -12.97 -8.57
N PRO A 135 19.25 -12.76 -8.64
CA PRO A 135 20.22 -13.82 -8.38
C PRO A 135 20.26 -14.23 -6.89
N ALA A 136 20.22 -15.52 -6.62
CA ALA A 136 20.17 -16.07 -5.26
C ALA A 136 21.44 -15.87 -4.42
N ASP A 137 22.56 -15.58 -5.08
CA ASP A 137 23.83 -15.23 -4.46
C ASP A 137 23.96 -13.74 -4.11
N LEU A 138 23.08 -12.89 -4.64
CA LEU A 138 23.09 -11.44 -4.40
C LEU A 138 21.96 -10.95 -3.48
N GLU A 139 20.85 -11.67 -3.41
CA GLU A 139 19.65 -11.25 -2.66
C GLU A 139 18.96 -12.47 -2.03
N GLN A 140 18.51 -12.30 -0.78
CA GLN A 140 17.80 -13.36 -0.06
C GLN A 140 16.37 -13.49 -0.58
N GLU A 141 15.82 -14.71 -0.50
CA GLU A 141 14.45 -15.02 -0.95
C GLU A 141 14.20 -14.73 -2.45
N SER A 142 15.28 -14.67 -3.23
CA SER A 142 15.33 -14.32 -4.66
C SER A 142 14.34 -15.02 -5.58
N VAL A 143 13.97 -16.27 -5.31
CA VAL A 143 13.01 -17.02 -6.15
C VAL A 143 11.56 -16.62 -5.82
N SER A 144 11.30 -16.21 -4.59
CA SER A 144 9.99 -15.74 -4.15
C SER A 144 9.74 -14.27 -4.50
N LYS A 145 10.81 -13.46 -4.49
CA LYS A 145 10.83 -12.06 -4.95
C LYS A 145 10.74 -11.99 -6.47
#